data_AF-A0A2P1G5Y5-F1
#
_entry.id   AF-A0A2P1G5Y5-F1
#
_cell.length_a   1.000
_cell.length_b   1.000
_cell.length_c   1.000
_cell.angle_alpha   90.00
_cell.angle_beta   90.00
_cell.angle_gamma   90.00
#
_symmetry.space_group_name_H-M   'P 1'
#
loop_
_entity.id
_entity.type
_entity.pdbx_description
1 polymer ?
#
loop_
_entity_poly.entity_id
_entity_poly.type
_entity_poly.pdbx_seq_one_letter_code
_entity_poly.pdbx_strand_id
1 'polypeptide(L)'
;MWYNIVRRKRGGVNVPDIKDIFVENLKYYLKLRGKTQADLAKFLKVSKPTITNYITGVNLPRMDKVDKICEFLFIRRSDLLEMKKDESKDEEILLLARDIISLDEEQKAIIESMIKQFRGR
;
A
#
# COMPACT_ATOMS: atom_id res chain seq x y z
N MET A 1 13.15 -16.67 15.66
CA MET A 1 13.17 -15.26 15.21
C MET A 1 11.88 -14.96 14.46
N TRP A 2 10.83 -14.60 15.20
CA TRP A 2 9.61 -14.02 14.64
C TRP A 2 9.68 -12.53 14.97
N TYR A 3 9.45 -11.66 13.98
CA TYR A 3 9.44 -10.22 14.22
C TYR A 3 8.27 -9.86 15.14
N ASN A 4 8.59 -9.60 16.40
CA ASN A 4 7.72 -8.91 17.34
C ASN A 4 7.56 -7.46 16.86
N ILE A 5 6.47 -7.16 16.16
CA ILE A 5 6.12 -5.77 15.84
C ILE A 5 5.34 -5.21 17.03
N VAL A 6 6.13 -4.63 17.94
CA VAL A 6 5.67 -3.76 19.02
C VAL A 6 4.84 -2.63 18.40
N ARG A 7 3.62 -2.41 18.90
CA ARG A 7 2.84 -1.18 18.64
C ARG A 7 3.68 0.04 19.06
N ARG A 8 4.40 0.65 18.12
CA ARG A 8 5.05 1.95 18.32
C ARG A 8 4.22 3.02 17.64
N LYS A 9 3.30 3.64 18.39
CA LYS A 9 2.85 5.00 18.07
C LYS A 9 4.02 5.94 18.35
N ARG A 10 4.72 6.37 17.30
CA ARG A 10 5.58 7.54 17.32
C ARG A 10 5.13 8.47 16.19
N GLY A 11 4.59 9.63 16.57
CA GLY A 11 4.52 10.85 15.76
C GLY A 11 3.86 10.75 14.38
N GLY A 12 2.58 11.10 14.30
CA GLY A 12 2.05 11.95 13.21
C GLY A 12 1.99 11.44 11.77
N VAL A 13 2.39 10.20 11.47
CA VAL A 13 2.18 9.57 10.14
C VAL A 13 1.67 8.15 10.36
N ASN A 14 0.46 7.86 9.86
CA ASN A 14 -0.10 6.51 9.92
C ASN A 14 0.49 5.67 8.80
N VAL A 15 1.64 5.03 9.05
CA VAL A 15 2.23 4.08 8.11
C VAL A 15 1.37 2.82 8.12
N PRO A 16 0.78 2.40 6.98
CA PRO A 16 -0.02 1.19 6.92
C PRO A 16 0.78 -0.02 7.39
N ASP A 17 0.14 -0.91 8.16
CA ASP A 17 0.75 -2.18 8.55
C ASP A 17 0.99 -3.02 7.29
N ILE A 18 2.10 -3.76 7.22
CA ILE A 18 2.39 -4.70 6.13
C ILE A 18 1.23 -5.69 5.92
N LYS A 19 0.52 -6.03 6.99
CA LYS A 19 -0.68 -6.84 6.92
C LYS A 19 -1.78 -6.17 6.10
N ASP A 20 -2.02 -4.88 6.30
CA ASP A 20 -3.06 -4.13 5.61
C ASP A 20 -2.70 -4.00 4.12
N ILE A 21 -1.44 -3.68 3.83
CA ILE A 21 -0.89 -3.63 2.46
C ILE A 21 -1.12 -4.96 1.74
N PHE A 22 -0.73 -6.09 2.37
CA PHE A 22 -0.93 -7.42 1.79
C PHE A 22 -2.40 -7.71 1.50
N VAL A 23 -3.30 -7.42 2.46
CA VAL A 23 -4.73 -7.68 2.32
C VAL A 23 -5.35 -6.88 1.18
N GLU A 24 -5.03 -5.59 1.10
CA GLU A 24 -5.54 -4.69 0.06
C GLU A 24 -5.04 -5.11 -1.32
N ASN A 25 -3.73 -5.34 -1.45
CA ASN A 25 -3.12 -5.75 -2.71
C ASN A 25 -3.63 -7.12 -3.17
N LEU A 26 -3.77 -8.10 -2.27
CA LEU A 26 -4.32 -9.41 -2.62
C LEU A 26 -5.74 -9.30 -3.19
N LYS A 27 -6.61 -8.52 -2.54
CA LYS A 27 -7.98 -8.28 -3.03
C LYS A 27 -7.97 -7.58 -4.38
N TYR A 28 -7.14 -6.55 -4.52
CA TYR A 28 -6.99 -5.78 -5.74
C TYR A 28 -6.60 -6.69 -6.91
N TYR A 29 -5.55 -7.50 -6.77
CA TYR A 29 -5.06 -8.35 -7.85
C TYR A 29 -5.97 -9.54 -8.16
N LEU A 30 -6.65 -10.12 -7.16
CA LEU A 30 -7.70 -11.10 -7.42
C LEU A 30 -8.79 -10.50 -8.31
N LYS A 31 -9.26 -9.28 -8.01
CA LYS A 31 -10.26 -8.59 -8.83
C LYS A 31 -9.71 -8.24 -10.22
N LEU A 32 -8.51 -7.67 -10.29
CA LEU A 32 -7.86 -7.27 -11.55
C LEU A 32 -7.67 -8.45 -12.51
N ARG A 33 -7.38 -9.64 -11.97
CA ARG A 33 -7.18 -10.87 -12.75
C ARG A 33 -8.44 -11.71 -12.92
N GLY A 34 -9.59 -11.24 -12.43
CA GLY A 34 -10.85 -11.98 -12.49
C GLY A 34 -10.80 -13.34 -11.77
N LYS A 35 -10.03 -13.45 -10.69
CA LYS A 35 -9.84 -14.68 -9.91
C LYS A 35 -10.64 -14.64 -8.62
N THR A 36 -11.22 -15.79 -8.25
CA THR A 36 -11.97 -15.95 -7.01
C THR A 36 -11.10 -16.50 -5.89
N GLN A 37 -11.58 -16.39 -4.64
CA GLN A 37 -10.94 -17.04 -3.49
C GLN A 37 -10.88 -18.58 -3.64
N ALA A 38 -11.87 -19.16 -4.32
CA ALA A 38 -11.94 -20.60 -4.56
C ALA A 38 -10.84 -21.04 -5.55
N ASP A 39 -10.57 -20.24 -6.59
CA ASP A 39 -9.48 -20.50 -7.53
C ASP A 39 -8.13 -20.47 -6.82
N LEU A 40 -7.92 -19.47 -5.97
CA LEU A 40 -6.69 -19.35 -5.19
C LEU A 40 -6.53 -20.51 -4.19
N ALA A 41 -7.61 -20.92 -3.51
CA ALA A 41 -7.61 -22.06 -2.59
C ALA A 41 -7.21 -23.36 -3.32
N LYS A 42 -7.80 -23.59 -4.51
CA LYS A 42 -7.50 -24.73 -5.37
C LYS A 42 -6.04 -24.72 -5.83
N PHE A 43 -5.54 -23.57 -6.27
CA PHE A 43 -4.15 -23.42 -6.74
C PHE A 43 -3.14 -23.66 -5.61
N LEU A 44 -3.37 -23.05 -4.44
CA LEU A 44 -2.48 -23.18 -3.28
C LEU A 44 -2.60 -24.52 -2.55
N LYS A 45 -3.59 -25.36 -2.93
CA LYS A 45 -3.94 -26.62 -2.26
C LYS A 45 -4.18 -26.41 -0.76
N VAL A 46 -5.01 -25.42 -0.43
CA VAL A 46 -5.43 -25.10 0.95
C VAL A 46 -6.95 -24.98 1.02
N SER A 47 -7.49 -24.95 2.23
CA SER A 47 -8.93 -24.78 2.43
C SER A 47 -9.38 -23.36 2.09
N LYS A 48 -10.65 -23.21 1.66
CA LYS A 48 -11.25 -21.89 1.43
C LYS A 48 -11.19 -20.99 2.68
N PRO A 49 -11.45 -21.47 3.92
CA PRO A 49 -11.24 -20.68 5.13
C PRO A 49 -9.83 -20.13 5.31
N THR A 50 -8.79 -20.88 4.90
CA THR A 50 -7.41 -20.36 4.94
C THR A 50 -7.25 -19.12 4.06
N ILE A 51 -7.83 -19.13 2.86
CA ILE A 51 -7.82 -17.96 1.96
C ILE A 51 -8.65 -16.82 2.54
N THR A 52 -9.80 -17.12 3.14
CA THR A 52 -10.60 -16.10 3.84
C THR A 52 -9.77 -15.41 4.92
N ASN A 53 -9.01 -16.17 5.72
CA ASN A 53 -8.15 -15.61 6.76
C ASN A 53 -7.05 -14.69 6.20
N TYR A 54 -6.50 -15.02 5.03
CA TYR A 54 -5.55 -14.14 4.34
C TYR A 54 -6.21 -12.84 3.86
N ILE A 55 -7.44 -12.93 3.35
CA ILE A 55 -8.19 -11.78 2.81
C ILE A 55 -8.78 -10.89 3.92
N THR A 56 -9.05 -11.44 5.10
CA THR A 56 -9.48 -10.67 6.27
C THR A 56 -8.30 -10.26 7.16
N GLY A 57 -7.09 -10.73 6.84
CA GLY A 57 -5.89 -10.45 7.60
C GLY A 57 -5.85 -11.13 8.98
N VAL A 58 -6.66 -12.16 9.24
CA VAL A 58 -6.60 -12.94 10.49
C VAL A 58 -5.21 -13.52 10.67
N ASN A 59 -4.62 -14.04 9.60
CA ASN A 59 -3.23 -14.43 9.54
C ASN A 59 -2.66 -14.14 8.15
N LEU A 60 -1.33 -14.04 8.06
CA LEU A 60 -0.63 -13.89 6.80
C LEU A 60 -0.08 -15.25 6.33
N PRO A 61 -0.03 -15.50 5.01
CA PRO A 61 0.66 -16.65 4.46
C PRO A 61 2.16 -16.61 4.80
N ARG A 62 2.78 -17.80 4.87
CA ARG A 62 4.24 -17.90 4.87
C ARG A 62 4.80 -17.59 3.48
N MET A 63 6.11 -17.33 3.40
CA MET A 63 6.77 -16.89 2.15
C MET A 63 6.59 -17.86 0.99
N ASP A 64 6.59 -19.18 1.24
CA ASP A 64 6.32 -20.19 0.20
C ASP A 64 4.92 -20.06 -0.42
N LYS A 65 3.93 -19.62 0.36
CA LYS A 65 2.58 -19.33 -0.13
C LYS A 65 2.48 -17.96 -0.77
N VAL A 66 3.22 -16.96 -0.28
CA VAL A 66 3.35 -15.64 -0.93
C VAL A 66 3.87 -15.81 -2.35
N ASP A 67 4.90 -16.62 -2.54
CA ASP A 67 5.51 -16.88 -3.85
C ASP A 67 4.48 -17.48 -4.82
N LYS A 68 3.73 -18.49 -4.37
CA LYS A 68 2.67 -19.11 -5.16
C LYS A 68 1.51 -18.16 -5.46
N ILE A 69 1.18 -17.25 -4.55
CA ILE A 69 0.18 -16.20 -4.82
C ILE A 69 0.67 -15.29 -5.94
N CYS A 70 1.96 -14.91 -5.91
CA CYS A 70 2.56 -14.08 -6.95
C CYS A 70 2.55 -14.77 -8.33
N GLU A 71 2.91 -16.06 -8.37
CA GLU A 71 2.81 -16.90 -9.57
C GLU A 71 1.37 -16.96 -10.12
N PHE A 72 0.40 -17.21 -9.24
CA PHE A 72 -1.01 -17.32 -9.60
C PHE A 72 -1.60 -16.03 -10.19
N LEU A 73 -1.16 -14.87 -9.67
CA LEU A 73 -1.65 -13.56 -10.05
C LEU A 73 -0.81 -12.87 -11.14
N PHE A 74 0.31 -13.47 -11.53
CA PHE A 74 1.30 -12.89 -12.44
C PHE A 74 1.75 -11.49 -11.98
N ILE A 75 2.25 -11.41 -10.75
CA ILE A 75 2.77 -10.19 -10.11
C ILE A 75 4.10 -10.46 -9.41
N ARG A 76 4.82 -9.41 -9.04
CA ARG A 76 6.03 -9.49 -8.21
C ARG A 76 5.67 -9.46 -6.72
N ARG A 77 6.63 -9.82 -5.86
CA ARG A 77 6.45 -9.72 -4.40
C ARG A 77 6.23 -8.27 -3.95
N SER A 78 6.94 -7.31 -4.55
CA SER A 78 6.77 -5.88 -4.26
C SER A 78 5.34 -5.43 -4.52
N ASP A 79 4.72 -5.90 -5.60
CA ASP A 79 3.32 -5.58 -5.90
C ASP A 79 2.35 -6.05 -4.80
N LEU A 80 2.70 -7.13 -4.10
CA LEU A 80 1.86 -7.74 -3.07
C LEU A 80 2.16 -7.20 -1.67
N LEU A 81 3.42 -6.91 -1.36
CA LEU A 81 3.89 -6.63 -0.01
C LEU A 81 4.29 -5.17 0.25
N GLU A 82 4.43 -4.37 -0.80
CA GLU A 82 4.82 -2.96 -0.68
C GLU A 82 3.63 -2.05 -0.98
N MET A 83 3.67 -0.88 -0.34
CA MET A 83 2.70 0.17 -0.63
C MET A 83 2.96 0.66 -2.05
N LYS A 84 1.93 0.72 -2.88
CA LYS A 84 2.05 1.36 -4.19
C LYS A 84 2.36 2.83 -3.94
N LYS A 85 3.53 3.29 -4.38
CA LYS A 85 3.76 4.72 -4.57
C LYS A 85 2.79 5.16 -5.65
N ASP A 86 1.95 6.12 -5.32
CA ASP A 86 1.12 6.80 -6.31
C ASP A 86 2.06 7.72 -7.10
N GLU A 87 2.85 7.13 -8.01
CA GLU A 87 3.90 7.85 -8.75
C GLU A 87 3.34 9.08 -9.46
N SER A 88 2.06 9.04 -9.88
CA SER A 88 1.38 10.19 -10.48
C SER A 88 1.23 11.40 -9.55
N LYS A 89 0.98 11.18 -8.25
CA LYS A 89 0.89 12.29 -7.28
C LYS A 89 2.26 12.81 -6.92
N ASP A 90 3.25 11.93 -6.84
CA ASP A 90 4.63 12.34 -6.57
C ASP A 90 5.17 13.16 -7.75
N GLU A 91 4.88 12.79 -9.00
CA GLU A 91 5.22 13.60 -10.19
C GLU A 91 4.53 14.96 -10.19
N GLU A 92 3.22 15.04 -9.91
CA GLU A 92 2.50 16.31 -9.84
C GLU A 92 3.05 17.21 -8.72
N ILE A 93 3.33 16.65 -7.54
CA ILE A 93 3.96 17.37 -6.43
C ILE A 93 5.37 17.86 -6.80
N LEU A 94 6.16 17.03 -7.51
CA LEU A 94 7.50 17.40 -7.95
C LEU A 94 7.49 18.52 -8.99
N LEU A 95 6.53 18.49 -9.93
CA LEU A 95 6.33 19.56 -10.91
C LEU A 95 5.93 20.87 -10.22
N LEU A 96 4.97 20.83 -9.29
CA LEU A 96 4.57 21.99 -8.50
C LEU A 96 5.74 22.53 -7.65
N ALA A 97 6.53 21.66 -7.03
CA ALA A 97 7.68 22.08 -6.23
C ALA A 97 8.73 22.80 -7.08
N ARG A 98 8.98 22.33 -8.31
CA ARG A 98 9.87 22.98 -9.26
C ARG A 98 9.37 24.38 -9.63
N ASP A 99 8.08 24.50 -9.92
CA ASP A 99 7.48 25.78 -10.28
C ASP A 99 7.55 26.77 -9.11
N ILE A 100 7.27 26.32 -7.88
CA ILE A 100 7.37 27.14 -6.66
C ILE A 100 8.79 27.65 -6.41
N ILE A 101 9.82 26.84 -6.69
CA ILE A 101 11.22 27.25 -6.53
C ILE A 101 11.57 28.41 -7.47
N SER A 102 10.97 28.45 -8.65
CA SER A 102 11.21 29.49 -9.66
C SER A 102 10.51 30.83 -9.39
N LEU A 103 9.60 30.87 -8.42
CA LEU A 103 8.87 32.08 -8.04
C LEU A 103 9.74 33.06 -7.25
N ASP A 104 9.33 34.33 -7.24
CA ASP A 104 9.93 35.34 -6.37
C ASP A 104 9.49 35.17 -4.89
N GLU A 105 10.15 35.92 -4.01
CA GLU A 105 9.92 35.81 -2.56
C GLU A 105 8.53 36.31 -2.13
N GLU A 106 7.94 37.28 -2.85
CA GLU A 106 6.59 37.77 -2.54
C GLU A 106 5.53 36.72 -2.88
N GLN A 107 5.67 36.08 -4.05
CA GLN A 107 4.79 35.01 -4.50
C GLN A 107 4.88 33.78 -3.60
N LYS A 108 6.09 33.40 -3.16
CA LYS A 108 6.27 32.30 -2.17
C LYS A 108 5.59 32.62 -0.85
N ALA A 109 5.72 33.85 -0.35
CA ALA A 109 5.09 34.27 0.90
C ALA A 109 3.55 34.17 0.85
N ILE A 110 2.95 34.49 -0.31
CA ILE A 110 1.50 34.34 -0.52
C ILE A 110 1.10 32.86 -0.44
N ILE A 111 1.82 31.96 -1.13
CA ILE A 111 1.54 30.53 -1.11
C ILE A 111 1.69 29.96 0.31
N GLU A 112 2.73 30.36 1.04
CA GLU A 112 2.91 29.97 2.44
C GLU A 112 1.74 30.41 3.32
N SER A 113 1.23 31.63 3.13
CA SER A 113 0.07 32.13 3.86
C SER A 113 -1.19 31.33 3.56
N MET A 114 -1.42 30.97 2.29
CA MET A 114 -2.54 30.14 1.85
C MET A 114 -2.47 28.75 2.49
N ILE A 115 -1.30 28.11 2.47
CA ILE A 115 -1.09 26.79 3.08
C ILE A 115 -1.33 26.85 4.60
N LYS A 116 -0.84 27.89 5.28
CA LYS A 116 -1.07 28.08 6.72
C LYS A 116 -2.55 28.22 7.04
N GLN A 117 -3.30 28.96 6.22
CA GLN A 117 -4.73 29.14 6.39
C GLN A 117 -5.52 27.83 6.21
N PHE A 118 -5.11 26.98 5.26
CA PHE A 118 -5.72 25.67 5.04
C PHE A 118 -5.37 24.64 6.12
N ARG A 119 -4.14 24.66 6.66
CA ARG A 119 -3.69 23.73 7.72
C ARG A 119 -4.24 24.07 9.11
N GLY A 120 -4.71 25.29 9.32
CA GLY A 120 -5.29 25.76 10.58
C GLY A 120 -6.79 25.49 10.76
N ARG A 121 -7.43 24.74 9.87
CA ARG A 121 -8.83 24.29 9.96
C ARG A 121 -8.91 22.79 10.21
#